data_AF-F7JWX5-F1
#
_entry.id   AF-F7JWX5-F1
#
_cell.length_a   1.000
_cell.length_b   1.000
_cell.length_c   1.000
_cell.angle_alpha   90.00
_cell.angle_beta   90.00
_cell.angle_gamma   90.00
#
_symmetry.space_group_name_H-M   'P 1'
#
loop_
_entity.id
_entity.type
_entity.pdbx_description
1 polymer ?
#
loop_
_entity_poly.entity_id
_entity_poly.type
_entity_poly.pdbx_seq_one_letter_code
_entity_poly.pdbx_strand_id
1 'polypeptide(L)'
;MGIRVDEEALAKQLKLSGCEDRAKLPFQKSLLNRELPYTIGGGIGQSRICMYYLRKAHIGEVQSSLWPDDIYNCALEHGIQLL
;
A
#
# COMPACT_ATOMS: atom_id res chain seq x y z
N MET A 1 0.20 -5.22 8.91
CA MET A 1 -0.02 -6.64 8.55
C MET A 1 -1.43 -7.03 8.97
N GLY A 2 -2.04 -8.04 8.35
CA GLY A 2 -3.40 -8.49 8.71
C GLY A 2 -3.75 -9.85 8.14
N ILE A 3 -4.68 -10.52 8.81
CA ILE A 3 -5.32 -11.77 8.36
C ILE A 3 -6.04 -11.48 7.04
N ARG A 4 -5.89 -12.38 6.06
CA ARG A 4 -6.55 -12.21 4.76
C ARG A 4 -8.01 -12.63 4.82
N VAL A 5 -8.78 -11.99 3.98
CA VAL A 5 -10.21 -12.22 3.77
C VAL A 5 -10.44 -13.69 3.39
N ASP A 6 -11.47 -14.30 3.97
CA ASP A 6 -11.99 -15.62 3.63
C ASP A 6 -13.17 -15.50 2.62
N GLU A 7 -13.85 -16.60 2.33
CA GLU A 7 -14.89 -16.61 1.29
C GLU A 7 -16.11 -15.76 1.68
N GLU A 8 -16.50 -15.83 2.96
CA GLU A 8 -17.65 -15.08 3.50
C GLU A 8 -17.35 -13.57 3.50
N ALA A 9 -16.17 -13.19 4.02
CA ALA A 9 -15.75 -11.80 4.03
C ALA A 9 -15.57 -11.25 2.61
N LEU A 10 -15.06 -12.05 1.66
CA LEU A 10 -14.90 -11.62 0.27
C LEU A 10 -16.25 -11.34 -0.37
N ALA A 11 -17.19 -12.29 -0.30
CA ALA A 11 -18.52 -12.13 -0.86
C ALA A 11 -19.24 -10.90 -0.26
N LYS A 12 -19.16 -10.74 1.07
CA LYS A 12 -19.73 -9.58 1.78
C LYS A 12 -19.08 -8.26 1.32
N GLN A 13 -17.76 -8.20 1.22
CA GLN A 13 -17.05 -6.98 0.81
C GLN A 13 -17.29 -6.63 -0.67
N LEU A 14 -17.40 -7.62 -1.56
CA LEU A 14 -17.75 -7.38 -2.96
C LEU A 14 -19.14 -6.76 -3.08
N LYS A 15 -20.11 -7.25 -2.31
CA LYS A 15 -21.45 -6.66 -2.25
C LYS A 15 -21.44 -5.24 -1.68
N LEU A 16 -20.76 -5.03 -0.55
CA LEU A 16 -20.66 -3.69 0.08
C LEU A 16 -19.97 -2.66 -0.81
N SER A 17 -19.04 -3.09 -1.67
CA SER A 17 -18.34 -2.24 -2.63
C SER A 17 -19.01 -2.15 -4.01
N GLY A 18 -20.16 -2.81 -4.20
CA GLY A 18 -20.87 -2.83 -5.49
C GLY A 18 -20.07 -3.48 -6.63
N CYS A 19 -19.14 -4.38 -6.30
CA CYS A 19 -18.18 -4.99 -7.21
C CYS A 19 -18.38 -6.51 -7.34
N GLU A 20 -19.63 -7.00 -7.25
CA GLU A 20 -19.95 -8.44 -7.28
C GLU A 20 -19.50 -9.12 -8.58
N ASP A 21 -19.35 -8.37 -9.68
CA ASP A 21 -18.79 -8.83 -10.95
C ASP A 21 -17.37 -9.38 -10.80
N ARG A 22 -16.57 -8.82 -9.87
CA ARG A 22 -15.20 -9.26 -9.60
C ARG A 22 -15.11 -10.67 -9.02
N ALA A 23 -16.22 -11.23 -8.51
CA ALA A 23 -16.27 -12.64 -8.07
C ALA A 23 -15.90 -13.62 -9.20
N LYS A 24 -16.04 -13.20 -10.47
CA LYS A 24 -15.73 -14.01 -11.65
C LYS A 24 -14.25 -13.99 -12.03
N LEU A 25 -13.46 -13.05 -11.50
CA LEU A 25 -12.04 -12.94 -11.78
C LEU A 25 -11.27 -14.13 -11.19
N PRO A 26 -10.15 -14.56 -11.80
CA PRO A 26 -9.48 -15.81 -11.44
C PRO A 26 -9.14 -15.92 -9.95
N PHE A 27 -8.58 -14.86 -9.36
CA PHE A 27 -8.16 -14.87 -7.95
C PHE A 27 -9.35 -15.00 -6.99
N GLN A 28 -10.38 -14.18 -7.18
CA GLN A 28 -11.58 -14.16 -6.35
C GLN A 28 -12.35 -15.47 -6.48
N LYS A 29 -12.45 -16.01 -7.70
CA LYS A 29 -13.10 -17.31 -7.94
C LYS A 29 -12.37 -18.43 -7.21
N SER A 30 -11.04 -18.51 -7.30
CA SER A 30 -10.25 -19.52 -6.57
C SER A 30 -10.36 -19.37 -5.06
N LEU A 31 -10.42 -18.13 -4.54
CA LEU A 31 -10.67 -17.89 -3.12
C LEU A 31 -12.05 -18.41 -2.72
N LEU A 32 -13.12 -17.99 -3.42
CA LEU A 32 -14.51 -18.41 -3.15
C LEU A 32 -14.71 -19.93 -3.28
N ASN A 33 -13.92 -20.58 -4.15
CA ASN A 33 -13.91 -22.03 -4.33
C ASN A 33 -13.05 -22.78 -3.29
N ARG A 34 -12.44 -22.07 -2.32
CA ARG A 34 -11.55 -22.64 -1.29
C ARG A 34 -10.29 -23.34 -1.86
N GLU A 35 -9.81 -22.87 -3.01
CA GLU A 35 -8.62 -23.41 -3.67
C GLU A 35 -7.32 -22.76 -3.12
N LEU A 36 -7.44 -21.63 -2.41
CA LEU A 36 -6.32 -20.89 -1.84
C LEU A 36 -6.22 -21.11 -0.32
N PRO A 37 -5.01 -21.18 0.27
CA PRO A 37 -4.85 -21.32 1.71
C PRO A 37 -5.18 -20.03 2.46
N TYR A 38 -5.57 -20.16 3.73
CA TYR A 38 -5.66 -19.01 4.63
C TYR A 38 -4.27 -18.46 4.93
N THR A 39 -4.15 -17.13 4.89
CA THR A 39 -2.87 -16.45 5.06
C THR A 39 -2.99 -15.23 5.95
N ILE A 40 -1.86 -14.85 6.53
CA ILE A 40 -1.62 -13.54 7.12
C ILE A 40 -0.49 -12.89 6.32
N GLY A 41 -0.60 -11.59 6.05
CA GLY A 41 0.47 -10.89 5.35
C GLY A 41 0.42 -9.38 5.49
N GLY A 42 1.39 -8.70 4.89
CA GLY A 42 1.43 -7.25 4.87
C GLY A 42 2.59 -6.72 4.04
N GLY A 43 2.63 -5.40 3.91
CA GLY A 43 3.78 -4.68 3.37
C GLY A 43 4.47 -3.88 4.46
N ILE A 44 5.78 -3.71 4.31
CA ILE A 44 6.61 -2.83 5.13
C ILE A 44 7.13 -1.73 4.22
N GLY A 45 6.83 -0.47 4.55
CA GLY A 45 7.22 0.67 3.72
C GLY A 45 8.72 0.95 3.84
N GLN A 46 9.50 0.49 2.87
CA GLN A 46 10.97 0.61 2.86
C GLN A 46 11.43 2.06 3.11
N SER A 47 11.06 3.00 2.24
CA SER A 47 11.47 4.41 2.35
C SER A 47 10.97 5.08 3.64
N ARG A 48 9.78 4.70 4.13
CA ARG A 48 9.25 5.21 5.40
C ARG A 48 10.09 4.75 6.59
N ILE A 49 10.54 3.50 6.57
CA ILE A 49 11.45 2.96 7.58
C ILE A 49 12.81 3.66 7.50
N CYS A 50 13.37 3.83 6.30
CA CYS A 50 14.62 4.56 6.11
C CYS A 50 14.53 5.99 6.63
N MET A 51 13.48 6.73 6.25
CA MET A 51 13.21 8.09 6.70
C MET A 51 13.15 8.17 8.24
N TYR A 52 12.43 7.25 8.88
CA TYR A 52 12.32 7.20 10.34
C TYR A 52 13.66 6.91 11.03
N TYR A 53 14.41 5.89 10.59
CA TYR A 53 15.67 5.51 11.23
C TYR A 53 16.80 6.51 10.99
N LEU A 54 16.83 7.14 9.81
CA LEU A 54 17.82 8.16 9.47
C LEU A 54 17.41 9.57 9.91
N ARG A 55 16.26 9.71 10.59
CA ARG A 55 15.71 10.98 11.09
C ARG A 55 15.61 12.04 9.99
N LYS A 56 15.18 11.62 8.80
CA LYS A 56 14.95 12.50 7.66
C LYS A 56 13.61 13.22 7.83
N ALA A 57 13.56 14.48 7.44
CA ALA A 57 12.39 15.34 7.54
C ALA A 57 11.39 15.07 6.41
N HIS A 58 11.86 14.62 5.25
CA HIS A 58 11.02 14.32 4.09
C HIS A 58 11.38 12.97 3.45
N ILE A 59 10.37 12.23 2.97
CA ILE A 59 10.59 10.89 2.36
C ILE A 59 11.44 10.96 1.08
N GLY A 60 11.42 12.10 0.40
CA GLY A 60 12.24 12.37 -0.77
C GLY A 60 13.75 12.40 -0.49
N GLU A 61 14.19 12.53 0.77
CA GLU A 61 15.62 12.45 1.12
C GLU A 61 16.18 11.02 1.03
N VAL A 62 15.30 10.02 0.93
CA VAL A 62 15.67 8.58 0.89
C VAL A 62 15.05 7.85 -0.30
N GLN A 63 14.30 8.54 -1.15
CA GLN A 63 13.64 7.96 -2.32
C GLN A 63 13.61 8.98 -3.45
N SER A 64 14.22 8.63 -4.59
CA SER A 64 14.13 9.42 -5.81
C SER A 64 12.71 9.44 -6.37
N SER A 65 12.14 10.63 -6.50
CA SER A 65 10.78 10.80 -7.00
C SER A 65 10.56 12.20 -7.56
N LEU A 66 9.34 12.44 -8.07
CA LEU A 66 8.93 13.74 -8.54
C LEU A 66 8.17 14.47 -7.42
N TRP A 67 8.54 15.72 -7.20
CA TRP A 67 7.91 16.60 -6.23
C TRP A 67 7.49 17.89 -6.94
N PRO A 68 6.31 18.45 -6.62
CA PRO A 68 5.94 19.79 -7.05
C PRO A 68 7.01 20.83 -6.69
N ASP A 69 7.17 21.87 -7.51
CA ASP A 69 8.23 22.87 -7.34
C ASP A 69 8.12 23.60 -6.00
N ASP A 70 6.92 23.85 -5.49
CA ASP A 70 6.68 24.47 -4.18
C ASP A 70 7.21 23.60 -3.03
N ILE A 71 7.02 22.28 -3.10
CA ILE A 71 7.55 21.32 -2.12
C ILE A 71 9.07 21.25 -2.21
N TYR A 72 9.63 21.19 -3.42
CA TYR A 72 11.08 21.15 -3.62
C TYR A 72 11.76 22.42 -3.08
N ASN A 73 11.22 23.59 -3.43
CA ASN A 73 11.75 24.89 -3.00
C ASN A 73 11.64 25.05 -1.47
N CYS A 74 10.50 24.69 -0.87
CA CYS A 74 10.33 24.71 0.58
C CYS A 74 11.35 23.80 1.29
N ALA A 75 11.57 22.58 0.78
CA ALA A 75 12.58 21.68 1.34
C ALA A 75 13.99 22.30 1.25
N LEU A 76 14.34 22.86 0.09
CA LEU A 76 15.63 23.50 -0.15
C LEU A 76 15.86 24.70 0.78
N GLU A 77 14.84 25.55 1.00
CA GLU A 77 14.88 26.67 1.95
C GLU A 77 15.20 26.24 3.38
N HIS A 78 14.80 25.03 3.76
CA HIS A 78 15.07 24.43 5.08
C HIS A 78 16.34 23.55 5.10
N GLY A 79 17.16 23.59 4.04
CA GLY A 79 18.38 22.80 3.93
C GLY A 79 18.15 21.29 3.73
N ILE A 80 16.97 20.90 3.26
CA ILE A 80 16.57 19.52 3.01
C ILE A 80 16.77 19.18 1.53
N GLN A 81 17.68 18.26 1.23
CA GLN A 81 17.94 17.80 -0.15
C GLN A 81 17.03 16.63 -0.52
N LEU A 82 16.16 16.83 -1.51
CA LEU A 82 15.35 15.75 -2.10
C LEU A 82 16.13 15.04 -3.23
N LEU A 83 15.94 13.73 -3.37
CA LEU A 83 16.53 12.85 -4.39
C LEU A 83 15.62 12.62 -5.61
#